data_AF-M6JP06-F1
#
_entry.id   AF-M6JP06-F1
#
_cell.length_a   1.000
_cell.length_b   1.000
_cell.length_c   1.000
_cell.angle_alpha   90.00
_cell.angle_beta   90.00
_cell.angle_gamma   90.00
#
_symmetry.space_group_name_H-M   'P 1'
#
loop_
_entity.id
_entity.type
_entity.pdbx_description
1 polymer ?
#
loop_
_entity_poly.entity_id
_entity_poly.type
_entity_poly.pdbx_seq_one_letter_code
_entity_poly.pdbx_strand_id
1 'polypeptide(L)'
;MNQNEPIRHSILYAADPLCPWCYGFGPVLQKVREEYKNKIRFSLVLGGLRFENGAEFLTPELSRILKHEWKDAEFVTKQPFQSEFLDRNDFRYDSFPACKAVISVQK
;
A
#
# COMPACT_ATOMS: atom_id res chain seq x y z
N MET A 1 -25.56 -5.62 22.11
CA MET A 1 -25.31 -6.43 20.89
C MET A 1 -24.70 -7.74 21.35
N ASN A 2 -25.28 -8.88 20.94
CA ASN A 2 -24.85 -10.20 21.37
C ASN A 2 -23.45 -10.51 20.83
N GLN A 3 -22.53 -10.86 21.74
CA GLN A 3 -21.12 -11.17 21.45
C GLN A 3 -20.92 -12.54 20.75
N ASN A 4 -21.99 -13.20 20.31
CA ASN A 4 -22.00 -14.60 19.84
C ASN A 4 -22.50 -14.78 18.40
N GLU A 5 -22.68 -13.72 17.62
CA GLU A 5 -23.04 -13.88 16.21
C GLU A 5 -21.78 -14.17 15.37
N PRO A 6 -21.73 -15.28 14.59
CA PRO A 6 -20.54 -15.63 13.82
C PRO A 6 -20.26 -14.57 12.74
N ILE A 7 -19.00 -14.18 12.58
CA ILE A 7 -18.57 -13.26 11.52
C ILE A 7 -18.93 -13.87 10.16
N ARG A 8 -19.90 -13.28 9.45
CA ARG A 8 -20.40 -13.80 8.15
C ARG A 8 -19.76 -13.14 6.94
N HIS A 9 -19.08 -12.01 7.12
CA HIS A 9 -18.55 -11.19 6.03
C HIS A 9 -17.04 -11.06 6.13
N SER A 10 -16.37 -10.96 4.97
CA SER A 10 -14.94 -10.73 4.89
C SER A 10 -14.57 -9.69 3.85
N ILE A 11 -13.58 -8.85 4.17
CA ILE A 11 -12.93 -7.93 3.24
C ILE A 11 -11.51 -8.40 3.00
N LEU A 12 -11.19 -8.63 1.74
CA LEU A 12 -9.82 -8.82 1.26
C LEU A 12 -9.28 -7.47 0.81
N TYR A 13 -8.29 -6.94 1.52
CA TYR A 13 -7.61 -5.71 1.12
C TYR A 13 -6.34 -6.06 0.35
N ALA A 14 -6.36 -5.83 -0.96
CA ALA A 14 -5.19 -5.97 -1.82
C ALA A 14 -4.43 -4.63 -1.85
N ALA A 15 -3.16 -4.64 -1.46
CA ALA A 15 -2.32 -3.45 -1.41
C ALA A 15 -0.85 -3.76 -1.68
N ASP A 16 -0.07 -2.72 -1.94
CA ASP A 16 1.38 -2.83 -2.09
C ASP A 16 2.08 -1.68 -1.34
N PRO A 17 3.22 -1.91 -0.65
CA PRO A 17 3.93 -0.85 0.05
C PRO A 17 4.46 0.30 -0.83
N LEU A 18 4.69 0.08 -2.12
CA LEU A 18 5.14 1.11 -3.07
C LEU A 18 3.99 1.80 -3.83
N CYS A 19 2.75 1.41 -3.57
CA CYS A 19 1.55 1.98 -4.20
C CYS A 19 1.15 3.29 -3.49
N PRO A 20 1.25 4.46 -4.15
CA PRO A 20 0.95 5.75 -3.51
C PRO A 20 -0.52 5.87 -3.10
N TRP A 21 -1.44 5.31 -3.89
CA TRP A 21 -2.86 5.26 -3.55
C TRP A 21 -3.16 4.36 -2.35
N CYS A 22 -2.40 3.29 -2.17
CA CYS A 22 -2.54 2.36 -1.05
C CYS A 22 -2.08 3.04 0.25
N TYR A 23 -0.97 3.78 0.20
CA TYR A 23 -0.55 4.67 1.28
C TYR A 23 -1.63 5.73 1.59
N GLY A 24 -2.11 6.42 0.55
CA GLY A 24 -3.19 7.41 0.64
C GLY A 24 -4.49 6.88 1.28
N PHE A 25 -4.86 5.64 0.99
CA PHE A 25 -6.07 4.99 1.52
C PHE A 25 -5.89 4.40 2.92
N GLY A 26 -4.65 4.28 3.42
CA GLY A 26 -4.34 3.68 4.72
C GLY A 26 -5.20 4.19 5.89
N PRO A 27 -5.37 5.52 6.08
CA PRO A 27 -6.21 6.06 7.15
C PRO A 27 -7.69 5.69 7.02
N VAL A 28 -8.21 5.60 5.79
CA VAL A 28 -9.60 5.20 5.54
C VAL A 28 -9.80 3.74 5.91
N LEU A 29 -8.90 2.86 5.44
CA LEU A 29 -8.93 1.45 5.80
C LEU A 29 -8.84 1.25 7.31
N GLN A 30 -8.00 2.01 8.01
CA GLN A 30 -7.88 1.93 9.45
C GLN A 30 -9.20 2.25 10.15
N LYS A 31 -9.91 3.30 9.71
CA LYS A 31 -11.24 3.66 10.23
C LYS A 31 -12.27 2.57 9.98
N VAL A 32 -12.35 2.08 8.74
CA VAL A 32 -13.27 0.98 8.37
C VAL A 32 -12.98 -0.27 9.20
N ARG A 33 -11.71 -0.64 9.37
CA ARG A 33 -11.31 -1.79 10.18
C ARG A 33 -11.72 -1.59 11.64
N GLU A 34 -11.49 -0.42 12.22
CA GLU A 34 -11.82 -0.16 13.63
C GLU A 34 -13.34 -0.19 13.89
N GLU A 35 -14.14 0.36 12.97
CA GLU A 35 -15.60 0.37 13.06
C GLU A 35 -16.21 -1.02 12.91
N TYR A 36 -15.66 -1.84 12.01
CA TYR A 36 -16.25 -3.13 11.62
C TYR A 36 -15.50 -4.37 12.11
N LYS A 37 -14.44 -4.26 12.91
CA LYS A 37 -13.63 -5.42 13.38
C LYS A 37 -14.43 -6.52 14.08
N ASN A 38 -15.55 -6.17 14.72
CA ASN A 38 -16.42 -7.14 15.41
C ASN A 38 -17.46 -7.80 14.49
N LYS A 39 -17.56 -7.36 13.22
CA LYS A 39 -18.59 -7.78 12.26
C LYS A 39 -18.02 -8.34 10.96
N ILE A 40 -16.82 -7.91 10.57
CA ILE A 40 -16.17 -8.25 9.30
C ILE A 40 -14.76 -8.78 9.58
N ARG A 41 -14.41 -9.90 8.96
CA ARG A 41 -13.04 -10.41 8.95
C ARG A 41 -12.23 -9.66 7.90
N PHE A 42 -11.13 -9.03 8.30
CA PHE A 42 -10.21 -8.38 7.36
C PHE A 42 -9.02 -9.29 7.06
N SER A 43 -8.61 -9.35 5.80
CA SER A 43 -7.42 -10.08 5.36
C SER A 43 -6.62 -9.21 4.40
N LEU A 44 -5.30 -9.15 4.59
CA LEU A 44 -4.39 -8.41 3.73
C LEU A 44 -3.82 -9.36 2.67
N VAL A 45 -3.81 -8.91 1.42
CA VAL A 45 -3.07 -9.55 0.32
C VAL A 45 -2.11 -8.52 -0.25
N LEU A 46 -0.85 -8.90 -0.38
CA LEU A 46 0.16 -8.04 -0.98
C LEU A 46 0.20 -8.28 -2.48
N GLY A 47 -0.02 -7.22 -3.25
CA GLY A 47 -0.22 -7.29 -4.70
C GLY A 47 1.07 -7.52 -5.50
N GLY A 48 2.22 -7.06 -5.02
CA GLY A 48 3.48 -7.14 -5.78
C GLY A 48 3.46 -6.20 -6.99
N LEU A 49 3.23 -4.91 -6.75
CA LEU A 49 3.09 -3.87 -7.78
C LEU A 49 4.23 -3.88 -8.80
N ARG A 50 5.47 -4.06 -8.34
CA ARG A 50 6.66 -4.14 -9.18
C ARG A 50 7.57 -5.26 -8.67
N PHE A 51 7.75 -6.29 -9.49
CA PHE A 51 8.52 -7.49 -9.15
C PHE A 51 9.23 -8.03 -10.39
N GLU A 52 10.41 -8.62 -10.19
CA GLU A 52 11.26 -9.20 -11.25
C GLU A 52 11.45 -8.25 -12.45
N ASN A 53 10.90 -8.60 -13.61
CA ASN A 53 11.03 -7.85 -14.86
C ASN A 53 10.28 -6.51 -14.81
N GLY A 54 9.32 -6.33 -13.88
CA GLY A 54 8.63 -5.06 -13.64
C GLY A 54 9.33 -4.15 -12.62
N ALA A 55 10.38 -4.65 -11.94
CA ALA A 55 11.19 -3.88 -11.01
C ALA A 55 12.45 -3.36 -11.69
N GLU A 56 12.47 -2.06 -11.97
CA GLU A 56 13.55 -1.35 -12.66
C GLU A 56 14.27 -0.36 -11.71
N PHE A 57 15.48 0.06 -12.07
CA PHE A 57 16.13 1.17 -11.40
C PHE A 57 15.38 2.47 -11.68
N LEU A 58 15.39 3.38 -10.71
CA LEU A 58 14.86 4.73 -10.89
C LEU A 58 15.64 5.46 -11.99
N THR A 59 15.08 5.48 -13.19
CA THR A 59 15.54 6.30 -14.30
C THR A 59 14.91 7.69 -14.20
N PRO A 60 15.46 8.72 -14.88
CA PRO A 60 14.84 10.04 -14.92
C PRO A 60 13.39 10.00 -15.44
N GLU A 61 13.11 9.12 -16.39
CA GLU A 61 11.77 8.96 -16.96
C GLU A 61 10.81 8.29 -15.97
N LEU A 62 11.22 7.18 -15.34
CA LEU A 62 10.40 6.53 -14.32
C LEU A 62 10.16 7.48 -13.13
N SER A 63 11.19 8.19 -12.68
CA SER A 63 11.09 9.16 -11.58
C SER A 63 10.05 10.23 -11.89
N ARG A 64 10.06 10.77 -13.12
CA ARG A 64 9.07 11.77 -13.58
C ARG A 64 7.64 11.22 -13.51
N ILE A 65 7.43 9.97 -13.94
CA ILE A 65 6.12 9.30 -13.89
C ILE A 65 5.68 9.10 -12.44
N LEU A 66 6.52 8.50 -11.60
CA LEU A 66 6.20 8.24 -10.19
C LEU A 66 5.92 9.52 -9.41
N LYS A 67 6.68 10.61 -9.68
CA LYS A 67 6.44 11.92 -9.07
C LYS A 67 5.07 12.49 -9.44
N HIS A 68 4.59 12.26 -10.66
CA HIS A 68 3.23 12.65 -11.05
C HIS A 68 2.19 11.84 -10.27
N GLU A 69 2.34 10.51 -10.22
CA GLU A 69 1.42 9.64 -9.48
C GLU A 69 1.37 9.97 -7.98
N TRP A 70 2.52 10.28 -7.37
CA TRP A 70 2.62 10.67 -5.98
C TRP A 70 1.95 12.02 -5.73
N LYS A 71 2.12 13.00 -6.63
CA LYS A 71 1.43 14.29 -6.54
C LYS A 71 -0.08 14.17 -6.64
N ASP A 72 -0.58 13.31 -7.53
CA ASP A 72 -2.02 13.05 -7.65
C ASP A 72 -2.58 12.44 -6.36
N ALA A 73 -1.88 11.43 -5.81
CA ALA A 73 -2.25 10.79 -4.56
C ALA A 73 -2.20 11.77 -3.37
N GLU A 74 -1.15 12.60 -3.27
CA GLU A 74 -1.03 13.66 -2.26
C GLU A 74 -2.17 14.66 -2.37
N PHE A 75 -2.46 15.12 -3.58
CA PHE A 75 -3.52 16.09 -3.82
C PHE A 75 -4.90 15.57 -3.38
N VAL A 76 -5.21 14.31 -3.70
CA VAL A 76 -6.53 13.72 -3.38
C VAL A 76 -6.61 13.28 -1.92
N THR A 77 -5.59 12.59 -1.40
CA THR A 77 -5.65 11.92 -0.09
C THR A 77 -5.12 12.78 1.05
N LYS A 78 -4.42 13.87 0.73
CA LYS A 78 -3.73 14.76 1.68
C LYS A 78 -2.69 14.06 2.55
N GLN A 79 -2.28 12.84 2.18
CA GLN A 79 -1.15 12.18 2.82
C GLN A 79 0.17 12.78 2.33
N PRO A 80 1.15 12.99 3.23
CA PRO A 80 2.41 13.63 2.87
C PRO A 80 3.31 12.71 2.04
N PHE A 81 3.96 13.26 1.01
CA PHE A 81 4.99 12.55 0.24
C PHE A 81 6.32 13.31 0.25
N GLN A 82 7.42 12.56 0.17
CA GLN A 82 8.77 13.11 0.00
C GLN A 82 9.27 12.76 -1.41
N SER A 83 9.00 13.64 -2.37
CA SER A 83 9.26 13.37 -3.79
C SER A 83 10.76 13.26 -4.13
N GLU A 84 11.62 13.81 -3.27
CA GLU A 84 13.08 13.80 -3.40
C GLU A 84 13.66 12.38 -3.32
N PHE A 85 12.93 11.45 -2.69
CA PHE A 85 13.33 10.04 -2.68
C PHE A 85 13.44 9.46 -4.09
N LEU A 86 12.58 9.92 -5.01
CA LEU A 86 12.54 9.45 -6.38
C LEU A 86 13.68 10.00 -7.25
N ASP A 87 14.51 10.90 -6.75
CA ASP A 87 15.69 11.43 -7.46
C ASP A 87 16.94 10.55 -7.33
N ARG A 88 16.85 9.44 -6.58
CA ARG A 88 17.94 8.48 -6.43
C ARG A 88 18.07 7.64 -7.69
N ASN A 89 19.30 7.50 -8.21
CA ASN A 89 19.57 6.69 -9.41
C ASN A 89 20.07 5.28 -9.06
N ASP A 90 20.41 5.03 -7.80
CA ASP A 90 20.96 3.77 -7.28
C ASP A 90 19.90 2.87 -6.62
N PHE A 91 18.64 3.28 -6.66
CA PHE A 91 17.55 2.54 -6.07
C PHE A 91 16.78 1.73 -7.12
N ARG A 92 16.71 0.41 -6.92
CA ARG A 92 15.81 -0.47 -7.68
C ARG A 92 14.41 -0.38 -7.07
N TYR A 93 13.45 0.11 -7.83
CA TYR A 93 12.07 0.32 -7.38
C TYR A 93 11.28 -1.00 -7.40
N ASP A 94 11.67 -1.90 -6.51
CA ASP A 94 11.16 -3.26 -6.33
C ASP A 94 10.28 -3.34 -5.07
N SER A 95 9.02 -3.74 -5.21
CA SER A 95 8.10 -3.84 -4.08
C SER A 95 8.22 -5.17 -3.32
N PHE A 96 8.92 -6.17 -3.87
CA PHE A 96 9.02 -7.48 -3.25
C PHE A 96 9.70 -7.49 -1.89
N PRO A 97 10.85 -6.82 -1.65
CA PRO A 97 11.45 -6.75 -0.32
C PRO A 97 10.50 -6.16 0.72
N ALA A 98 9.78 -5.09 0.36
CA ALA A 98 8.80 -4.46 1.25
C ALA A 98 7.60 -5.38 1.52
N CYS A 99 7.10 -6.07 0.48
CA CYS A 99 6.03 -7.05 0.64
C CYS A 99 6.45 -8.20 1.58
N LYS A 100 7.67 -8.72 1.39
CA LYS A 100 8.25 -9.77 2.24
C LYS A 100 8.42 -9.30 3.69
N ALA A 101 8.83 -8.06 3.92
CA ALA A 101 8.96 -7.50 5.26
C ALA A 101 7.60 -7.50 5.99
N VAL A 102 6.53 -7.05 5.33
CA VAL A 102 5.18 -7.05 5.91
C VAL A 102 4.70 -8.47 6.25
N ILE A 103 4.90 -9.44 5.36
CA ILE A 103 4.53 -10.84 5.64
C ILE A 103 5.36 -11.41 6.80
N SER A 104 6.64 -11.05 6.90
CA SER A 104 7.55 -11.62 7.90
C SER A 104 7.20 -11.22 9.33
N VAL A 105 6.61 -10.03 9.54
CA VAL A 105 6.17 -9.55 10.86
C VAL A 105 4.77 -10.02 11.25
N GLN A 106 4.05 -10.73 10.38
CA GLN A 106 2.74 -11.31 10.68
C GLN A 106 2.82 -12.68 11.38
N LYS A 107 4.04 -13.14 11.67
CA LYS A 107 4.30 -14.39 12.38
C LYS A 107 4.20 -14.23 13.88
#